data_AF-A0A3D3E6D6-F1
#
_entry.id   AF-A0A3D3E6D6-F1
#
_cell.length_a   1.000
_cell.length_b   1.000
_cell.length_c   1.000
_cell.angle_alpha   90.00
_cell.angle_beta   90.00
_cell.angle_gamma   90.00
#
_symmetry.space_group_name_H-M   'P 1'
#
loop_
_entity.id
_entity.type
_entity.pdbx_description
1 polymer ?
#
loop_
_entity_poly.entity_id
_entity_poly.type
_entity_poly.pdbx_seq_one_letter_code
_entity_poly.pdbx_strand_id
1 'polypeptide(L)'
;MTETIIKVDLKKSAYEHDNIHNRWHPDIPMVATVKPGDDFKIECMDWTGGQIKNDDDASDVRDVDLTQVHFLSGPVAVEGAEPGDLLVVDILDIGTFEES
;
A
#
# COMPACT_ATOMS: atom_id res chain seq x y z
N MET A 1 8.17 19.15 5.20
CA MET A 1 8.31 17.86 4.48
C MET A 1 6.91 17.30 4.36
N THR A 2 6.56 16.75 3.19
CA THR A 2 5.27 16.10 2.94
C THR A 2 5.07 14.96 3.95
N GLU A 3 3.87 14.87 4.53
CA GLU A 3 3.56 13.88 5.57
C GLU A 3 3.40 12.47 4.98
N THR A 4 3.96 11.45 5.65
CA THR A 4 3.68 10.05 5.33
C THR A 4 2.49 9.56 6.15
N ILE A 5 1.33 9.43 5.50
CA ILE A 5 0.05 9.09 6.17
C ILE A 5 -0.14 7.58 6.36
N ILE A 6 0.53 6.76 5.55
CA ILE A 6 0.56 5.30 5.68
C ILE A 6 2.02 4.87 5.74
N LYS A 7 2.41 4.28 6.86
CA LYS A 7 3.74 3.73 7.11
C LYS A 7 3.71 2.22 7.12
N VAL A 8 4.80 1.61 6.70
CA VAL A 8 4.99 0.16 6.62
C VAL A 8 6.28 -0.25 7.32
N ASP A 9 6.23 -1.33 8.08
CA ASP A 9 7.40 -2.00 8.64
C ASP A 9 7.68 -3.30 7.85
N LEU A 10 8.68 -3.27 6.98
CA LEU A 10 9.05 -4.42 6.12
C LEU A 10 9.56 -5.64 6.91
N LYS A 11 9.79 -5.52 8.24
CA LYS A 11 10.13 -6.64 9.11
C LYS A 11 8.91 -7.38 9.65
N LYS A 12 7.71 -6.85 9.46
CA LYS A 12 6.45 -7.44 9.88
C LYS A 12 5.70 -8.03 8.70
N SER A 13 4.85 -9.01 8.99
CA SER A 13 3.90 -9.53 8.03
C SER A 13 2.93 -8.42 7.58
N ALA A 14 2.51 -8.44 6.32
CA ALA A 14 1.46 -7.56 5.83
C ALA A 14 0.17 -7.67 6.66
N TYR A 15 -0.11 -8.84 7.22
CA TYR A 15 -1.27 -9.10 8.08
C TYR A 15 -1.19 -8.47 9.48
N GLU A 16 -0.03 -7.95 9.88
CA GLU A 16 0.16 -7.23 11.15
C GLU A 16 -0.04 -5.70 11.00
N HIS A 17 -0.38 -5.24 9.79
CA HIS A 17 -0.60 -3.85 9.47
C HIS A 17 -2.09 -3.55 9.32
N ASP A 18 -2.65 -2.72 10.20
CA ASP A 18 -4.06 -2.31 10.14
C ASP A 18 -4.37 -1.40 8.92
N ASN A 19 -3.34 -0.94 8.23
CA ASN A 19 -3.42 -0.03 7.08
C ASN A 19 -3.13 -0.71 5.72
N ILE A 20 -3.05 -2.04 5.71
CA ILE A 20 -2.82 -2.85 4.50
C ILE A 20 -4.00 -3.80 4.29
N HIS A 21 -4.47 -3.90 3.04
CA HIS A 21 -5.48 -4.88 2.63
C HIS A 21 -5.05 -5.56 1.33
N ASN A 22 -5.61 -6.76 1.06
CA ASN A 22 -5.30 -7.50 -0.17
C ASN A 22 -6.54 -7.91 -0.98
N ARG A 23 -7.70 -7.36 -0.64
CA ARG A 23 -8.97 -7.56 -1.35
C ARG A 23 -9.70 -6.24 -1.50
N TRP A 24 -10.51 -6.14 -2.54
CA TRP A 24 -11.43 -5.02 -2.73
C TRP A 24 -12.79 -5.37 -2.12
N HIS A 25 -13.21 -4.60 -1.13
CA HIS A 25 -14.53 -4.71 -0.53
C HIS A 25 -14.97 -3.34 -0.01
N PRO A 26 -16.23 -2.91 -0.23
CA PRO A 26 -16.69 -1.58 0.16
C PRO A 26 -16.70 -1.35 1.68
N ASP A 27 -16.75 -2.41 2.47
CA ASP A 27 -16.81 -2.34 3.94
C ASP A 27 -15.42 -2.29 4.62
N ILE A 28 -14.33 -2.24 3.84
CA ILE A 28 -12.99 -2.05 4.42
C ILE A 28 -12.92 -0.63 4.98
N PRO A 29 -12.62 -0.44 6.27
CA PRO A 29 -12.57 0.89 6.87
C PRO A 29 -11.44 1.72 6.27
N MET A 30 -11.68 3.02 6.13
CA MET A 30 -10.67 3.97 5.71
C MET A 30 -9.59 4.11 6.80
N VAL A 31 -8.33 4.13 6.40
CA VAL A 31 -7.17 4.10 7.32
C VAL A 31 -6.56 5.48 7.52
N ALA A 32 -6.91 6.42 6.64
CA ALA A 32 -6.58 7.84 6.71
C ALA A 32 -7.65 8.66 5.98
N THR A 33 -7.73 9.96 6.29
CA THR A 33 -8.60 10.92 5.61
C THR A 33 -7.79 12.14 5.20
N VAL A 34 -7.98 12.60 3.97
CA VAL A 34 -7.30 13.79 3.39
C VAL A 34 -8.32 14.73 2.77
N LYS A 35 -7.92 15.97 2.53
CA LYS A 35 -8.72 16.97 1.82
C LYS A 35 -8.35 17.00 0.34
N PRO A 36 -9.30 17.39 -0.54
CA PRO A 36 -8.97 17.69 -1.93
C PRO A 36 -7.81 18.70 -2.03
N GLY A 37 -6.74 18.32 -2.74
CA GLY A 37 -5.55 19.14 -2.92
C GLY A 37 -4.43 18.93 -1.90
N ASP A 38 -4.58 18.02 -0.92
CA ASP A 38 -3.49 17.66 -0.02
C ASP A 38 -2.41 16.83 -0.72
N ASP A 39 -1.13 17.18 -0.50
CA ASP A 39 0.02 16.38 -0.87
C ASP A 39 0.44 15.49 0.31
N PHE A 40 0.62 14.19 0.07
CA PHE A 40 1.03 13.22 1.08
C PHE A 40 1.89 12.10 0.48
N LYS A 41 2.53 11.32 1.34
CA LYS A 41 3.28 10.11 0.98
C LYS A 41 2.56 8.87 1.53
N ILE A 42 2.65 7.77 0.78
CA ILE A 42 2.23 6.43 1.18
C ILE A 42 3.44 5.50 1.02
N GLU A 43 3.74 4.72 2.05
CA GLU A 43 4.68 3.61 1.96
C GLU A 43 3.94 2.34 1.52
N CYS A 44 4.60 1.50 0.72
CA CYS A 44 4.02 0.29 0.15
C CYS A 44 4.95 -0.91 0.39
N MET A 45 4.37 -2.08 0.67
CA MET A 45 5.11 -3.34 0.57
C MET A 45 5.29 -3.73 -0.90
N ASP A 46 6.26 -4.59 -1.20
CA ASP A 46 6.21 -5.30 -2.48
C ASP A 46 4.93 -6.15 -2.54
N TRP A 47 4.42 -6.38 -3.75
CA TRP A 47 3.14 -7.03 -3.98
C TRP A 47 2.99 -8.42 -3.33
N THR A 48 4.10 -9.14 -3.09
CA THR A 48 4.08 -10.46 -2.45
C THR A 48 4.10 -10.38 -0.93
N GLY A 49 4.36 -9.21 -0.34
CA GLY A 49 4.53 -9.03 1.10
C GLY A 49 5.84 -9.63 1.62
N GLY A 50 6.89 -9.59 0.80
CA GLY A 50 8.22 -10.07 1.13
C GLY A 50 8.40 -11.58 0.99
N GLN A 51 7.60 -12.29 0.20
CA GLN A 51 7.79 -13.72 -0.04
C GLN A 51 9.08 -14.00 -0.83
N ILE A 52 9.44 -13.10 -1.75
CA ILE A 52 10.64 -13.20 -2.59
C ILE A 52 11.85 -12.62 -1.85
N LYS A 53 13.00 -13.30 -1.93
CA LYS A 53 14.24 -12.98 -1.25
C LYS A 53 15.30 -12.52 -2.24
N ASN A 54 16.23 -11.71 -1.74
CA ASN A 54 17.41 -11.31 -2.49
C ASN A 54 18.52 -12.34 -2.24
N ASP A 55 18.41 -13.48 -2.90
CA ASP A 55 19.40 -14.54 -2.91
C ASP A 55 19.51 -15.18 -4.31
N ASP A 56 20.39 -16.16 -4.47
CA ASP A 56 20.65 -16.83 -5.75
C ASP A 56 19.78 -18.11 -5.94
N ASP A 57 18.61 -18.19 -5.30
CA ASP A 57 17.69 -19.34 -5.40
C ASP A 57 16.29 -18.94 -5.89
N ALA A 58 15.90 -19.41 -7.07
CA ALA A 58 14.59 -19.12 -7.67
C ALA A 58 13.43 -19.94 -7.08
N SER A 59 13.66 -20.73 -6.04
CA SER A 59 12.63 -21.59 -5.43
C SER A 59 11.48 -20.79 -4.83
N ASP A 60 11.75 -19.60 -4.29
CA ASP A 60 10.73 -18.69 -3.75
C ASP A 60 9.76 -18.18 -4.82
N VAL A 61 10.25 -17.89 -6.04
CA VAL A 61 9.41 -17.54 -7.20
C VAL A 61 8.54 -18.71 -7.63
N ARG A 62 9.05 -19.95 -7.56
CA ARG A 62 8.27 -21.16 -7.87
C ARG A 62 7.15 -21.38 -6.86
N ASP A 63 7.45 -21.17 -5.58
CA ASP A 63 6.60 -21.57 -4.45
C ASP A 63 5.76 -20.42 -3.86
N VAL A 64 5.87 -19.20 -4.40
CA VAL A 64 5.10 -18.02 -3.98
C VAL A 64 3.60 -18.31 -3.96
N ASP A 65 2.95 -17.94 -2.85
CA ASP A 65 1.51 -18.05 -2.70
C ASP A 65 0.81 -16.87 -3.37
N LEU A 66 0.48 -17.06 -4.65
CA LEU A 66 -0.25 -16.09 -5.47
C LEU A 66 -1.69 -15.85 -5.00
N THR A 67 -2.20 -16.58 -4.00
CA THR A 67 -3.50 -16.26 -3.41
C THR A 67 -3.42 -15.05 -2.46
N GLN A 68 -2.24 -14.69 -1.96
CA GLN A 68 -2.09 -13.58 -1.02
C GLN A 68 -2.05 -12.20 -1.70
N VAL A 69 -1.55 -12.11 -2.93
CA VAL A 69 -1.30 -10.84 -3.61
C VAL A 69 -2.59 -10.08 -3.96
N HIS A 70 -2.57 -8.76 -4.10
CA HIS A 70 -1.49 -7.80 -3.83
C HIS A 70 -1.74 -7.13 -2.48
N PHE A 71 -0.70 -6.87 -1.69
CA PHE A 71 -0.83 -6.05 -0.48
C PHE A 71 -0.84 -4.56 -0.83
N LEU A 72 -1.98 -3.90 -0.60
CA LEU A 72 -2.25 -2.51 -0.94
C LEU A 72 -2.32 -1.66 0.32
N SER A 73 -1.68 -0.50 0.28
CA SER A 73 -1.73 0.51 1.35
C SER A 73 -2.98 1.38 1.22
N GLY A 74 -3.85 1.37 2.22
CA GLY A 74 -5.12 2.10 2.21
C GLY A 74 -6.25 1.33 2.88
N PRO A 75 -7.52 1.70 2.62
CA PRO A 75 -7.98 2.78 1.74
C PRO A 75 -7.85 4.19 2.36
N VAL A 76 -7.61 5.21 1.53
CA VAL A 76 -7.58 6.63 1.96
C VAL A 76 -8.90 7.31 1.59
N ALA A 77 -9.56 7.91 2.57
CA ALA A 77 -10.76 8.71 2.37
C ALA A 77 -10.40 10.11 1.88
N VAL A 78 -11.19 10.63 0.93
CA VAL A 78 -11.11 12.03 0.49
C VAL A 78 -12.37 12.75 0.96
N GLU A 79 -12.20 13.82 1.74
CA GLU A 79 -13.32 14.60 2.28
C GLU A 79 -14.22 15.12 1.14
N GLY A 80 -15.51 14.78 1.20
CA GLY A 80 -16.51 15.25 0.24
C GLY A 80 -16.60 14.48 -1.08
N ALA A 81 -15.81 13.41 -1.27
CA ALA A 81 -15.94 12.57 -2.47
C ALA A 81 -17.22 11.73 -2.44
N GLU A 82 -17.99 11.73 -3.54
CA GLU A 82 -19.27 11.04 -3.66
C GLU A 82 -19.32 10.09 -4.87
N PRO A 83 -20.22 9.09 -4.90
CA PRO A 83 -20.40 8.22 -6.06
C PRO A 83 -20.76 9.01 -7.32
N GLY A 84 -19.92 8.88 -8.36
CA GLY A 84 -20.08 9.60 -9.64
C GLY A 84 -19.03 10.69 -9.86
N ASP A 85 -18.30 11.07 -8.82
CA ASP A 85 -17.15 11.96 -8.95
C ASP A 85 -15.96 11.27 -9.64
N LEU A 86 -15.00 12.09 -10.08
CA LEU A 86 -13.69 11.66 -10.54
C LEU A 86 -12.65 12.01 -9.49
N LEU A 87 -11.87 11.02 -9.05
CA LEU A 87 -10.67 11.26 -8.25
C LEU A 87 -9.49 11.51 -9.19
N VAL A 88 -8.95 12.73 -9.15
CA VAL A 88 -7.71 13.09 -9.86
C VAL A 88 -6.53 12.86 -8.90
N VAL A 89 -5.55 12.09 -9.35
CA VAL A 89 -4.34 11.77 -8.59
C VAL A 89 -3.13 12.18 -9.39
N ASP A 90 -2.38 13.16 -8.90
CA ASP A 90 -1.08 13.54 -9.43
C ASP A 90 0.01 12.76 -8.69
N ILE A 91 0.72 11.88 -9.40
CA ILE A 91 1.87 11.17 -8.84
C ILE A 91 3.08 12.09 -8.93
N LEU A 92 3.39 12.78 -7.84
CA LEU A 92 4.46 13.76 -7.78
C LEU A 92 5.87 13.14 -7.84
N ASP A 93 6.04 11.97 -7.20
CA ASP A 93 7.30 11.22 -7.18
C ASP A 93 7.06 9.75 -6.77
N ILE A 94 8.01 8.86 -7.07
CA ILE A 94 8.05 7.46 -6.62
C ILE A 94 9.50 7.06 -6.32
N GLY A 95 9.72 6.33 -5.23
CA GLY A 95 11.05 5.79 -4.89
C GLY A 95 10.97 4.49 -4.10
N THR A 96 12.15 3.92 -3.84
CA THR A 96 12.34 2.78 -2.93
C THR A 96 12.58 3.28 -1.49
N PHE A 97 12.54 2.39 -0.50
CA PHE A 97 13.06 2.76 0.82
C PHE A 97 14.57 2.92 0.74
N GLU A 98 15.13 3.79 1.59
CA GLU A 98 16.58 4.06 1.62
C GLU A 98 17.40 2.82 2.01
N GLU A 99 16.81 1.90 2.78
CA GLU A 99 17.43 0.66 3.26
C GLU A 99 17.04 -0.58 2.42
N SER A 100 16.40 -0.39 1.25
CA SER A 100 16.04 -1.49 0.32
C SER A 100 17.23 -2.01 -0.49
#